data_AF-A0A6P0P389-F1
#
_entry.id   AF-A0A6P0P389-F1
#
_cell.length_a   1.000
_cell.length_b   1.000
_cell.length_c   1.000
_cell.angle_alpha   90.00
_cell.angle_beta   90.00
_cell.angle_gamma   90.00
#
_symmetry.space_group_name_H-M   'P 1'
#
loop_
_entity.id
_entity.type
_entity.pdbx_description
1 polymer ?
#
loop_
_entity_poly.entity_id
_entity_poly.type
_entity_poly.pdbx_seq_one_letter_code
_entity_poly.pdbx_strand_id
1 'polypeptide(L)'
;MIDDNEILFSFERPKNINGIQVDDSDIVKFTPTSSGDNSSGSFELYFDGSDVGLTEGGEDIDGLSVDPLTKDLLISTRGSFNVSGISGKDEDILRFNPDTGAWSIEFDGSDVDLTGHSEDIDAIGINGEQLLLSTTGSFSVTDVSGQDEDVFIFNPNTLGISTSGTFEEFFSELNSSDISGVHFLA
;
A
#
# COMPACT_ATOMS: atom_id res chain seq x y z
N MET A 1 18.22 -0.68 -2.60
CA MET A 1 18.05 0.78 -2.45
C MET A 1 17.19 1.23 -3.60
N ILE A 2 16.11 1.94 -3.28
CA ILE A 2 15.24 2.56 -4.28
C ILE A 2 15.63 4.03 -4.35
N ASP A 3 15.95 4.47 -5.56
CA ASP A 3 16.30 5.86 -5.84
C ASP A 3 15.06 6.62 -6.32
N ASP A 4 15.06 7.96 -6.21
CA ASP A 4 13.91 8.83 -6.55
C ASP A 4 13.41 8.71 -8.01
N ASN A 5 14.20 8.07 -8.87
CA ASN A 5 13.85 7.84 -10.27
C ASN A 5 13.30 6.43 -10.54
N GLU A 6 13.22 5.57 -9.53
CA GLU A 6 12.71 4.22 -9.66
C GLU A 6 11.23 4.17 -9.26
N ILE A 7 10.49 3.25 -9.89
CA ILE A 7 9.06 3.09 -9.64
C ILE A 7 8.83 1.69 -9.12
N LEU A 8 8.15 1.57 -7.96
CA LEU A 8 7.57 0.33 -7.51
C LEU A 8 6.10 0.27 -7.86
N PHE A 9 5.62 -0.92 -8.22
CA PHE A 9 4.23 -1.17 -8.49
C PHE A 9 3.96 -2.68 -8.43
N SER A 10 2.74 -3.04 -8.04
CA SER A 10 2.19 -4.40 -8.13
C SER A 10 1.26 -4.51 -9.35
N PHE A 11 0.63 -5.67 -9.52
CA PHE A 11 -0.37 -5.90 -10.56
C PHE A 11 -1.59 -6.58 -9.97
N GLU A 12 -2.78 -6.23 -10.45
CA GLU A 12 -4.02 -6.91 -10.04
C GLU A 12 -4.09 -8.40 -10.43
N ARG A 13 -3.21 -8.85 -11.34
CA ARG A 13 -3.20 -10.23 -11.84
C ARG A 13 -1.80 -10.67 -12.24
N PRO A 14 -1.52 -11.98 -12.18
CA PRO A 14 -0.22 -12.50 -12.54
C PRO A 14 0.11 -12.22 -14.01
N LYS A 15 1.37 -11.88 -14.28
CA LYS A 15 1.83 -11.49 -15.62
C LYS A 15 3.28 -11.88 -15.85
N ASN A 16 3.64 -12.04 -17.13
CA ASN A 16 5.03 -12.10 -17.54
C ASN A 16 5.48 -10.72 -18.07
N ILE A 17 6.56 -10.19 -17.51
CA ILE A 17 7.16 -8.91 -17.91
C ILE A 17 8.58 -9.18 -18.39
N ASN A 18 8.78 -9.17 -19.71
CA ASN A 18 10.09 -9.39 -20.33
C ASN A 18 10.83 -10.64 -19.82
N GLY A 19 10.10 -11.72 -19.54
CA GLY A 19 10.66 -12.98 -19.04
C GLY A 19 10.59 -13.16 -17.51
N ILE A 20 10.25 -12.12 -16.76
CA ILE A 20 10.02 -12.19 -15.30
C ILE A 20 8.58 -12.64 -15.09
N GLN A 21 8.38 -13.73 -14.33
CA GLN A 21 7.05 -14.11 -13.84
C GLN A 21 6.77 -13.31 -12.58
N VAL A 22 5.59 -12.72 -12.51
CA VAL A 22 5.15 -11.83 -11.44
C VAL A 22 3.74 -12.25 -11.07
N ASP A 23 3.50 -12.52 -9.80
CA ASP A 23 2.18 -12.77 -9.21
C ASP A 23 1.52 -11.45 -8.79
N ASP A 24 0.25 -11.49 -8.40
CA ASP A 24 -0.47 -10.33 -7.84
C ASP A 24 -0.04 -9.96 -6.42
N SER A 25 0.67 -10.86 -5.73
CA SER A 25 1.33 -10.62 -4.44
C SER A 25 2.77 -10.08 -4.55
N ASP A 26 3.25 -9.80 -5.76
CA ASP A 26 4.62 -9.37 -6.01
C ASP A 26 4.74 -7.85 -6.25
N ILE A 27 5.93 -7.31 -6.00
CA ILE A 27 6.26 -5.92 -6.35
C ILE A 27 7.39 -5.91 -7.38
N VAL A 28 7.15 -5.19 -8.46
CA VAL A 28 8.10 -4.97 -9.54
C VAL A 28 8.73 -3.59 -9.40
N LYS A 29 10.04 -3.53 -9.58
CA LYS A 29 10.75 -2.26 -9.74
C LYS A 29 11.04 -1.98 -11.20
N PHE A 30 10.71 -0.78 -11.64
CA PHE A 30 11.15 -0.23 -12.91
C PHE A 30 12.24 0.82 -12.67
N THR A 31 13.39 0.61 -13.32
CA THR A 31 14.49 1.58 -13.34
C THR A 31 14.57 2.20 -14.75
N PRO A 32 14.16 3.47 -14.93
CA PRO A 32 14.23 4.15 -16.21
C PRO A 32 15.68 4.41 -16.65
N THR A 33 15.98 4.14 -17.91
CA THR A 33 17.22 4.55 -18.60
C THR A 33 17.04 5.76 -19.51
N SER A 34 15.80 6.08 -19.89
CA SER A 34 15.44 7.35 -20.54
C SER A 34 14.04 7.78 -20.15
N SER A 35 13.87 9.06 -19.82
CA SER A 35 12.56 9.70 -19.62
C SER A 35 12.13 10.50 -20.85
N GLY A 36 10.83 10.62 -21.08
CA GLY A 36 10.22 11.28 -22.26
C GLY A 36 8.92 10.57 -22.69
N ASP A 37 8.36 10.96 -23.84
CA ASP A 37 7.09 10.41 -24.37
C ASP A 37 7.07 8.87 -24.52
N ASN A 38 8.25 8.24 -24.55
CA ASN A 38 8.41 6.81 -24.35
C ASN A 38 9.51 6.60 -23.31
N SER A 39 9.18 6.03 -22.16
CA SER A 39 10.17 5.59 -21.20
C SER A 39 10.85 4.30 -21.69
N SER A 40 12.16 4.18 -21.48
CA SER A 40 12.89 2.92 -21.60
C SER A 40 13.52 2.61 -20.25
N GLY A 41 13.70 1.34 -19.94
CA GLY A 41 14.29 0.92 -18.68
C GLY A 41 14.33 -0.59 -18.52
N SER A 42 14.72 -1.02 -17.33
CA SER A 42 14.71 -2.42 -16.92
C SER A 42 13.65 -2.65 -15.85
N PHE A 43 13.04 -3.83 -15.91
CA PHE A 43 12.20 -4.34 -14.84
C PHE A 43 12.98 -5.37 -14.04
N GLU A 44 12.76 -5.40 -12.73
CA GLU A 44 13.21 -6.47 -11.84
C GLU A 44 12.09 -6.85 -10.86
N LEU A 45 12.04 -8.13 -10.48
CA LEU A 45 11.23 -8.56 -9.34
C LEU A 45 11.93 -8.03 -8.09
N TYR A 46 11.28 -7.10 -7.39
CA TYR A 46 11.85 -6.42 -6.24
C TYR A 46 11.49 -7.13 -4.93
N PHE A 47 10.26 -7.63 -4.87
CA PHE A 47 9.72 -8.40 -3.75
C PHE A 47 8.87 -9.53 -4.34
N ASP A 48 9.18 -10.75 -3.93
CA ASP A 48 8.41 -11.96 -4.24
C ASP A 48 7.56 -12.28 -3.00
N GLY A 49 6.24 -12.08 -3.11
CA GLY A 49 5.32 -12.22 -1.98
C GLY A 49 5.28 -13.65 -1.45
N SER A 50 5.37 -14.62 -2.36
CA SER A 50 5.32 -16.04 -2.04
C SER A 50 6.54 -16.51 -1.24
N ASP A 51 7.71 -15.92 -1.49
CA ASP A 51 8.95 -16.19 -0.73
C ASP A 51 8.84 -15.75 0.74
N VAL A 52 7.92 -14.84 1.06
CA VAL A 52 7.73 -14.28 2.41
C VAL A 52 6.34 -14.54 3.00
N GLY A 53 5.55 -15.41 2.35
CA GLY A 53 4.35 -16.00 2.91
C GLY A 53 3.01 -15.47 2.38
N LEU A 54 3.00 -14.51 1.46
CA LEU A 54 1.78 -14.12 0.73
C LEU A 54 1.50 -15.20 -0.34
N THR A 55 0.63 -16.15 -0.01
CA THR A 55 0.42 -17.38 -0.81
C THR A 55 -1.05 -17.71 -1.04
N GLU A 56 -1.96 -17.00 -0.39
CA GLU A 56 -3.40 -17.16 -0.53
C GLU A 56 -3.96 -16.16 -1.56
N GLY A 57 -5.01 -16.54 -2.28
CA GLY A 57 -5.56 -15.74 -3.39
C GLY A 57 -6.32 -14.47 -3.00
N GLY A 58 -6.21 -14.02 -1.74
CA GLY A 58 -6.67 -12.71 -1.28
C GLY A 58 -5.52 -11.81 -0.83
N GLU A 59 -4.28 -12.29 -0.91
CA GLU A 59 -3.07 -11.58 -0.47
C GLU A 59 -2.43 -10.78 -1.63
N ASP A 60 -3.26 -10.38 -2.60
CA ASP A 60 -2.91 -9.55 -3.75
C ASP A 60 -2.56 -8.15 -3.24
N ILE A 61 -1.38 -7.62 -3.60
CA ILE A 61 -0.95 -6.29 -3.16
C ILE A 61 -1.67 -5.22 -4.00
N ASP A 62 -2.49 -4.41 -3.35
CA ASP A 62 -3.22 -3.30 -3.96
C ASP A 62 -2.85 -1.93 -3.38
N GLY A 63 -2.38 -1.85 -2.13
CA GLY A 63 -1.75 -0.66 -1.55
C GLY A 63 -0.25 -0.83 -1.34
N LEU A 64 0.56 0.18 -1.70
CA LEU A 64 2.02 0.14 -1.53
C LEU A 64 2.62 1.50 -1.17
N SER A 65 3.50 1.51 -0.17
CA SER A 65 4.43 2.61 0.11
C SER A 65 5.80 2.10 0.55
N VAL A 66 6.80 2.99 0.53
CA VAL A 66 8.14 2.71 1.04
C VAL A 66 8.48 3.73 2.11
N ASP A 67 8.79 3.27 3.31
CA ASP A 67 9.27 4.14 4.38
C ASP A 67 10.62 4.77 3.95
N PRO A 68 10.71 6.10 3.81
CA PRO A 68 11.91 6.74 3.27
C PRO A 68 13.12 6.63 4.19
N LEU A 69 12.92 6.39 5.48
CA LEU A 69 13.97 6.29 6.49
C LEU A 69 14.46 4.85 6.65
N THR A 70 13.55 3.90 6.85
CA THR A 70 13.88 2.51 7.14
C THR A 70 14.00 1.64 5.89
N LYS A 71 13.35 2.05 4.80
CA LYS A 71 13.16 1.28 3.56
C LYS A 71 12.27 0.04 3.72
N ASP A 72 11.52 -0.02 4.81
CA ASP A 72 10.45 -1.01 4.97
C ASP A 72 9.35 -0.74 3.94
N LEU A 73 8.65 -1.80 3.53
CA LEU A 73 7.48 -1.73 2.67
C LEU A 73 6.24 -1.65 3.54
N LEU A 74 5.34 -0.72 3.22
CA LEU A 74 3.97 -0.71 3.74
C LEU A 74 3.07 -1.27 2.65
N ILE A 75 2.32 -2.31 2.98
CA ILE A 75 1.55 -3.13 2.04
C ILE A 75 0.12 -3.25 2.56
N SER A 76 -0.85 -2.94 1.71
CA SER A 76 -2.23 -3.41 1.86
C SER A 76 -2.45 -4.61 0.94
N THR A 77 -3.41 -5.46 1.28
CA THR A 77 -3.85 -6.53 0.40
C THR A 77 -5.34 -6.46 0.13
N ARG A 78 -5.73 -6.88 -1.07
CA ARG A 78 -7.12 -6.86 -1.53
C ARG A 78 -8.12 -7.61 -0.64
N GLY A 79 -7.65 -8.62 0.06
CA GLY A 79 -8.44 -9.38 1.01
C GLY A 79 -7.69 -9.58 2.32
N SER A 80 -8.14 -10.56 3.10
CA SER A 80 -7.46 -10.90 4.35
C SER A 80 -6.12 -11.57 4.11
N PHE A 81 -5.13 -11.21 4.92
CA PHE A 81 -3.80 -11.81 4.92
C PHE A 81 -3.54 -12.64 6.17
N ASN A 82 -2.67 -13.65 6.02
CA ASN A 82 -2.13 -14.46 7.10
C ASN A 82 -0.65 -14.79 6.84
N VAL A 83 0.24 -13.89 7.29
CA VAL A 83 1.68 -14.03 7.09
C VAL A 83 2.41 -14.16 8.42
N SER A 84 3.25 -15.18 8.54
CA SER A 84 4.15 -15.35 9.69
C SER A 84 3.48 -15.28 11.08
N GLY A 85 2.21 -15.72 11.19
CA GLY A 85 1.44 -15.72 12.43
C GLY A 85 0.76 -14.39 12.76
N ILE A 86 0.80 -13.43 11.85
CA ILE A 86 0.05 -12.17 11.88
C ILE A 86 -1.14 -12.33 10.93
N SER A 87 -2.29 -11.76 11.30
CA SER A 87 -3.47 -11.73 10.46
C SER A 87 -4.11 -10.36 10.53
N GLY A 88 -4.74 -9.99 9.44
CA GLY A 88 -5.50 -8.77 9.29
C GLY A 88 -6.38 -8.88 8.06
N LYS A 89 -6.97 -7.76 7.70
CA LYS A 89 -7.91 -7.63 6.60
C LYS A 89 -7.49 -6.55 5.61
N ASP A 90 -8.35 -6.34 4.64
CA ASP A 90 -8.25 -5.38 3.56
C ASP A 90 -8.28 -3.91 4.04
N GLU A 91 -8.76 -3.63 5.26
CA GLU A 91 -8.63 -2.32 5.91
C GLU A 91 -7.29 -2.10 6.67
N ASP A 92 -6.39 -3.09 6.71
CA ASP A 92 -5.16 -3.06 7.50
C ASP A 92 -3.89 -2.89 6.64
N ILE A 93 -2.82 -2.37 7.23
CA ILE A 93 -1.50 -2.21 6.57
C ILE A 93 -0.45 -3.05 7.27
N LEU A 94 0.20 -3.91 6.49
CA LEU A 94 1.41 -4.64 6.87
C LEU A 94 2.66 -3.78 6.67
N ARG A 95 3.62 -3.89 7.59
CA ARG A 95 5.00 -3.45 7.39
C ARG A 95 5.91 -4.67 7.20
N PHE A 96 6.67 -4.65 6.12
CA PHE A 96 7.69 -5.66 5.82
C PHE A 96 9.09 -5.05 5.88
N ASN A 97 9.97 -5.65 6.68
CA ASN A 97 11.38 -5.28 6.71
C ASN A 97 12.20 -6.17 5.76
N PRO A 98 12.69 -5.64 4.62
CA PRO A 98 13.37 -6.44 3.61
C PRO A 98 14.74 -6.97 4.05
N ASP A 99 15.40 -6.34 5.03
CA ASP A 99 16.69 -6.78 5.54
C ASP A 99 16.59 -8.04 6.42
N THR A 100 15.46 -8.21 7.09
CA THR A 100 15.24 -9.31 8.06
C THR A 100 14.18 -10.31 7.61
N GLY A 101 13.34 -9.96 6.64
CA GLY A 101 12.19 -10.76 6.23
C GLY A 101 11.05 -10.76 7.25
N ALA A 102 11.02 -9.78 8.16
CA ALA A 102 10.05 -9.72 9.24
C ALA A 102 8.79 -8.93 8.85
N TRP A 103 7.63 -9.46 9.26
CA TRP A 103 6.34 -8.81 9.15
C TRP A 103 5.89 -8.22 10.49
N SER A 104 5.18 -7.09 10.44
CA SER A 104 4.42 -6.50 11.54
C SER A 104 3.14 -5.84 11.00
N ILE A 105 2.12 -5.63 11.85
CA ILE A 105 1.05 -4.68 11.54
C ILE A 105 1.60 -3.28 11.74
N GLU A 106 1.44 -2.40 10.74
CA GLU A 106 1.68 -0.96 10.85
C GLU A 106 0.41 -0.25 11.32
N PHE A 107 -0.74 -0.63 10.76
CA PHE A 107 -2.01 0.02 11.00
C PHE A 107 -3.12 -1.04 10.96
N ASP A 108 -3.85 -1.18 12.06
CA ASP A 108 -5.12 -1.89 12.15
C ASP A 108 -6.26 -0.88 11.94
N GLY A 109 -6.96 -0.97 10.81
CA GLY A 109 -8.02 -0.02 10.42
C GLY A 109 -9.31 -0.22 11.21
N SER A 110 -9.55 -1.45 11.66
CA SER A 110 -10.75 -1.82 12.41
C SER A 110 -10.80 -1.18 13.81
N ASP A 111 -9.63 -0.90 14.38
CA ASP A 111 -9.47 -0.16 15.64
C ASP A 111 -9.83 1.34 15.52
N VAL A 112 -9.92 1.87 14.30
CA VAL A 112 -10.18 3.29 14.00
C VAL A 112 -11.35 3.47 13.03
N ASP A 113 -12.38 2.65 13.17
CA ASP A 113 -13.68 2.75 12.49
C ASP A 113 -13.70 2.44 10.99
N LEU A 114 -12.60 2.01 10.36
CA LEU A 114 -12.64 1.43 9.00
C LEU A 114 -13.20 0.01 9.10
N THR A 115 -14.51 -0.14 8.91
CA THR A 115 -15.25 -1.40 9.13
C THR A 115 -16.30 -1.71 8.06
N GLY A 116 -16.45 -0.81 7.09
CA GLY A 116 -17.29 -0.94 5.91
C GLY A 116 -16.76 -1.98 4.93
N HIS A 117 -17.60 -2.39 3.99
CA HIS A 117 -17.24 -3.40 2.97
C HIS A 117 -16.52 -2.81 1.75
N SER A 118 -16.24 -1.52 1.80
CA SER A 118 -15.59 -0.75 0.74
C SER A 118 -14.61 0.26 1.34
N GLU A 119 -14.18 -0.01 2.57
CA GLU A 119 -13.23 0.80 3.34
C GLU A 119 -11.86 0.11 3.31
N ASP A 120 -11.60 -0.56 2.20
CA ASP A 120 -10.45 -1.42 1.94
C ASP A 120 -9.33 -0.52 1.42
N ILE A 121 -8.16 -0.52 2.05
CA ILE A 121 -7.08 0.41 1.72
C ILE A 121 -6.41 -0.01 0.42
N ASP A 122 -6.33 0.90 -0.55
CA ASP A 122 -5.72 0.67 -1.87
C ASP A 122 -4.67 1.72 -2.25
N ALA A 123 -4.44 2.73 -1.42
CA ALA A 123 -3.32 3.64 -1.58
C ALA A 123 -2.72 4.05 -0.23
N ILE A 124 -1.39 4.10 -0.19
CA ILE A 124 -0.63 4.42 1.03
C ILE A 124 0.46 5.46 0.72
N GLY A 125 0.39 6.60 1.39
CA GLY A 125 1.46 7.59 1.48
C GLY A 125 1.96 7.73 2.91
N ILE A 126 3.21 8.16 3.07
CA ILE A 126 3.83 8.39 4.39
C ILE A 126 4.30 9.84 4.46
N ASN A 127 3.93 10.54 5.52
CA ASN A 127 4.44 11.87 5.85
C ASN A 127 4.87 11.93 7.33
N GLY A 128 6.13 11.60 7.59
CA GLY A 128 6.59 11.39 8.96
C GLY A 128 5.92 10.15 9.55
N GLU A 129 5.14 10.33 10.62
CA GLU A 129 4.33 9.27 11.22
C GLU A 129 2.89 9.23 10.66
N GLN A 130 2.47 10.27 9.92
CA GLN A 130 1.14 10.29 9.32
C GLN A 130 1.05 9.31 8.15
N LEU A 131 -0.09 8.66 8.02
CA LEU A 131 -0.45 7.86 6.85
C LEU A 131 -1.46 8.63 6.00
N LEU A 132 -1.22 8.66 4.69
CA LEU A 132 -2.15 9.20 3.71
C LEU A 132 -2.80 8.01 3.02
N LEU A 133 -4.11 7.89 3.14
CA LEU A 133 -4.85 6.70 2.77
C LEU A 133 -5.92 7.03 1.73
N SER A 134 -6.20 6.04 0.88
CA SER A 134 -7.40 5.95 0.05
C SER A 134 -8.04 4.59 0.31
N THR A 135 -9.32 4.48 -0.02
CA THR A 135 -10.04 3.20 0.01
C THR A 135 -10.69 2.90 -1.33
N THR A 136 -10.94 1.63 -1.63
CA THR A 136 -11.58 1.13 -2.87
C THR A 136 -13.03 1.61 -3.09
N GLY A 137 -13.57 2.36 -2.14
CA GLY A 137 -14.92 2.89 -2.16
C GLY A 137 -15.12 4.00 -1.13
N SER A 138 -16.38 4.30 -0.83
CA SER A 138 -16.68 5.31 0.18
C SER A 138 -16.26 4.85 1.57
N PHE A 139 -15.70 5.79 2.33
CA PHE A 139 -15.36 5.60 3.74
C PHE A 139 -16.06 6.62 4.65
N SER A 140 -16.27 6.23 5.89
CA SER A 140 -16.90 7.05 6.94
C SER A 140 -16.34 6.67 8.31
N VAL A 141 -15.22 7.30 8.66
CA VAL A 141 -14.59 7.21 9.98
C VAL A 141 -15.06 8.34 10.89
N THR A 142 -14.58 8.37 12.14
CA THR A 142 -14.90 9.47 13.06
C THR A 142 -14.48 10.83 12.45
N ASP A 143 -15.46 11.73 12.33
CA ASP A 143 -15.35 13.12 11.84
C ASP A 143 -14.92 13.32 10.37
N VAL A 144 -14.58 12.26 9.63
CA VAL A 144 -14.18 12.31 8.22
C VAL A 144 -14.91 11.25 7.40
N SER A 145 -15.41 11.64 6.24
CA SER A 145 -15.99 10.72 5.25
C SER A 145 -15.59 11.16 3.85
N GLY A 146 -15.41 10.21 2.95
CA GLY A 146 -15.06 10.48 1.56
C GLY A 146 -15.67 9.45 0.62
N GLN A 147 -15.41 9.63 -0.67
CA GLN A 147 -15.69 8.65 -1.70
C GLN A 147 -14.43 7.83 -2.01
N ASP A 148 -14.59 6.89 -2.94
CA ASP A 148 -13.46 6.29 -3.63
C ASP A 148 -12.52 7.40 -4.12
N GLU A 149 -11.21 7.13 -4.04
CA GLU A 149 -10.12 8.02 -4.48
C GLU A 149 -9.93 9.35 -3.75
N ASP A 150 -10.76 9.64 -2.74
CA ASP A 150 -10.49 10.73 -1.82
C ASP A 150 -9.34 10.35 -0.89
N VAL A 151 -8.41 11.28 -0.66
CA VAL A 151 -7.28 11.08 0.25
C VAL A 151 -7.60 11.67 1.61
N PHE A 152 -7.43 10.85 2.64
CA PHE A 152 -7.54 11.25 4.04
C PHE A 152 -6.25 10.92 4.79
N ILE A 153 -5.95 11.71 5.82
CA ILE A 153 -4.76 11.50 6.65
C ILE A 153 -5.18 10.84 7.96
N PHE A 154 -4.48 9.78 8.33
CA PHE A 154 -4.46 9.27 9.69
C PHE A 154 -3.33 9.92 10.50
N ASN A 155 -3.71 10.55 11.61
CA ASN A 155 -2.82 11.13 12.61
C ASN A 155 -2.70 10.14 13.79
N PRO A 156 -1.64 9.33 13.87
CA PRO A 156 -1.53 8.32 14.90
C PRO A 156 -1.24 8.92 16.29
N ASN A 157 -1.94 8.41 17.28
CA ASN A 157 -1.46 8.35 18.67
C ASN A 157 -0.68 7.06 18.91
N THR A 158 -1.14 5.94 18.32
CA THR A 158 -0.47 4.64 18.29
C THR A 158 -0.68 3.96 16.95
N LEU A 159 0.40 3.36 16.42
CA LEU A 159 0.41 2.44 15.28
C LEU A 159 0.56 1.00 15.78
N GLY A 160 0.31 0.02 14.91
CA GLY A 160 0.39 -1.42 15.18
C GLY A 160 -0.98 -2.06 15.44
N ILE A 161 -0.99 -3.25 16.06
CA ILE A 161 -2.21 -4.03 16.38
C ILE A 161 -3.16 -3.38 17.42
N SER A 162 -2.87 -2.15 17.83
CA SER A 162 -3.69 -1.39 18.76
C SER A 162 -3.64 0.06 18.30
N THR A 163 -4.23 0.28 17.13
CA THR A 163 -4.21 1.56 16.44
C THR A 163 -5.08 2.54 17.20
N SER A 164 -4.60 3.78 17.33
CA SER A 164 -5.45 4.86 17.79
C SER A 164 -4.96 6.18 17.22
N GLY A 165 -5.87 7.11 16.96
CA GLY A 165 -5.53 8.35 16.30
C GLY A 165 -6.77 9.15 15.93
N THR A 166 -6.59 10.12 15.04
CA THR A 166 -7.67 10.92 14.46
C THR A 166 -7.49 11.01 12.96
N PHE A 167 -8.58 11.19 12.23
CA PHE A 167 -8.54 11.45 10.81
C PHE A 167 -8.67 12.94 10.49
N GLU A 168 -8.09 13.35 9.37
CA GLU A 168 -8.35 14.65 8.74
C GLU A 168 -8.53 14.47 7.23
N GLU A 169 -9.41 15.26 6.64
CA GLU A 169 -9.59 15.32 5.19
C GLU A 169 -8.34 15.98 4.56
N PHE A 170 -7.81 15.40 3.48
CA PHE A 170 -6.69 15.99 2.75
C PHE A 170 -7.10 16.46 1.35
N PHE A 171 -7.79 15.61 0.58
CA PHE A 171 -8.15 15.92 -0.80
C PHE A 171 -9.42 15.16 -1.23
N SER A 172 -10.45 15.88 -1.67
CA SER A 172 -11.81 15.36 -1.91
C SER A 172 -12.46 15.77 -3.25
N GLU A 173 -11.65 16.21 -4.22
CA GLU A 173 -12.18 16.82 -5.45
C GLU A 173 -12.35 15.84 -6.63
N LEU A 174 -12.01 14.55 -6.48
CA LEU A 174 -12.02 13.58 -7.59
C LEU A 174 -13.22 12.65 -7.56
N ASN A 175 -14.40 13.24 -7.62
CA ASN A 175 -15.59 12.46 -7.95
C ASN A 175 -15.39 11.83 -9.35
N SER A 176 -15.24 10.50 -9.43
CA SER A 176 -15.14 9.66 -10.65
C SER A 176 -13.78 9.50 -11.34
N SER A 177 -12.65 9.65 -10.65
CA SER A 177 -11.33 9.38 -11.23
C SER A 177 -10.43 8.55 -10.32
N ASP A 178 -10.16 7.32 -10.76
CA ASP A 178 -9.21 6.36 -10.21
C ASP A 178 -7.80 6.97 -10.03
N ILE A 179 -7.42 7.24 -8.78
CA ILE A 179 -6.04 7.44 -8.35
C ILE A 179 -5.58 6.15 -7.67
N SER A 180 -5.05 5.24 -8.47
CA SER A 180 -4.19 4.17 -7.99
C SER A 180 -2.78 4.71 -7.72
N GLY A 181 -2.53 5.16 -6.48
CA GLY A 181 -1.20 5.48 -5.96
C GLY A 181 -0.83 6.98 -5.98
N VAL A 182 -0.54 7.52 -4.79
CA VAL A 182 -0.01 8.88 -4.60
C VAL A 182 1.37 8.83 -3.98
N HIS A 183 2.38 9.33 -4.70
CA HIS A 183 3.71 9.56 -4.14
C HIS A 183 3.89 11.05 -3.84
N PHE A 184 3.96 11.42 -2.57
CA PHE A 184 4.24 12.79 -2.15
C PHE A 184 5.76 13.01 -2.12
N LEU A 185 6.25 13.96 -2.92
CA LEU A 185 7.64 14.38 -2.88
C LEU A 185 7.86 15.26 -1.64
N ALA A 186 8.74 14.83 -0.74
CA ALA A 186 9.26 15.63 0.37
C ALA A 186 10.52 16.42 -0.03
#